data_AF-A0A494X564-F1
#
_entry.id   AF-A0A494X564-F1
#
_cell.length_a   1.000
_cell.length_b   1.000
_cell.length_c   1.000
_cell.angle_alpha   90.00
_cell.angle_beta   90.00
_cell.angle_gamma   90.00
#
_symmetry.space_group_name_H-M   'P 1'
#
loop_
_entity.id
_entity.type
_entity.pdbx_description
1 polymer ?
#
loop_
_entity_poly.entity_id
_entity_poly.type
_entity_poly.pdbx_seq_one_letter_code
_entity_poly.pdbx_strand_id
1 'polypeptide(L)'
;MDLTNVSRPSANLDRAAALFDERPFLRRLGAFDWLFALALVAGAGFALARYHAYMNYYDKAVLLGTVPALVALGWRWKPSRLLMAGIAVFALLSIDIYHGELPRADTAFLLKYFLSSQSAILWMSALFVLATLFYWIGMLSRSPSGG
;
A
#
# COMPACT_ATOMS: atom_id res chain seq x y z
N MET A 1 40.58 37.79 -6.45
CA MET A 1 40.59 36.38 -6.87
C MET A 1 40.98 35.55 -5.65
N ASP A 2 39.98 35.17 -4.84
CA ASP A 2 40.17 34.36 -3.64
C ASP A 2 40.10 32.87 -4.01
N LEU A 3 41.25 32.19 -3.99
CA LEU A 3 41.40 30.77 -4.30
C LEU A 3 41.64 29.92 -3.04
N THR A 4 40.94 30.18 -1.94
CA THR A 4 41.11 29.38 -0.71
C THR A 4 39.81 29.11 0.03
N ASN A 5 38.73 28.80 -0.67
CA ASN A 5 37.63 28.03 -0.05
C ASN A 5 37.95 26.52 -0.15
N VAL A 6 38.99 26.10 0.56
CA VAL A 6 39.35 24.69 0.69
C VAL A 6 38.29 24.05 1.59
N SER A 7 37.32 23.39 0.98
CA SER A 7 36.28 22.63 1.67
C SER A 7 36.95 21.66 2.66
N ARG A 8 36.77 21.90 3.97
CA ARG A 8 37.42 21.12 5.03
C ARG A 8 37.12 19.62 4.83
N PRO A 9 38.13 18.73 4.81
CA PRO A 9 37.94 17.29 4.62
C PRO A 9 36.93 16.67 5.60
N SER A 10 36.85 17.19 6.83
CA SER A 10 35.88 16.76 7.84
C SER A 10 34.43 16.93 7.40
N ALA A 11 34.09 18.04 6.73
CA ALA A 11 32.73 18.29 6.27
C ALA A 11 32.29 17.31 5.17
N ASN A 12 33.23 16.78 4.37
CA ASN A 12 32.94 15.75 3.39
C ASN A 12 32.87 14.35 4.02
N LEU A 13 33.67 14.08 5.07
CA LEU A 13 33.60 12.83 5.84
C LEU A 13 32.29 12.73 6.63
N ASP A 14 31.82 13.84 7.22
CA ASP A 14 30.54 13.90 7.93
C ASP A 14 29.34 13.73 6.97
N ARG A 15 29.43 14.32 5.76
CA ARG A 15 28.41 14.13 4.70
C ARG A 15 28.44 12.73 4.11
N ALA A 16 29.63 12.14 3.93
CA ALA A 16 29.78 10.76 3.49
C ALA A 16 29.26 9.79 4.55
N ALA A 17 29.58 10.00 5.84
CA ALA A 17 29.04 9.22 6.94
C ALA A 17 27.51 9.38 7.09
N ALA A 18 26.95 10.56 6.79
CA ALA A 18 25.50 10.77 6.71
C ALA A 18 24.85 10.09 5.49
N LEU A 19 25.58 9.94 4.38
CA LEU A 19 25.17 9.14 3.21
C LEU A 19 25.22 7.64 3.52
N PHE A 20 26.21 7.20 4.31
CA PHE A 20 26.35 5.85 4.86
C PHE A 20 25.72 5.74 6.26
N ASP A 21 24.56 6.35 6.47
CA ASP A 21 23.80 6.20 7.71
C ASP A 21 23.27 4.75 7.81
N GLU A 22 24.14 3.89 8.35
CA GLU A 22 24.06 2.44 8.53
C GLU A 22 23.04 2.03 9.61
N ARG A 23 22.00 2.84 9.82
CA ARG A 23 20.94 2.49 10.76
C ARG A 23 20.16 1.31 10.16
N PRO A 24 20.01 0.19 10.89
CA PRO A 24 19.27 -0.95 10.39
C PRO A 24 17.88 -0.49 9.95
N PHE A 25 17.40 -0.99 8.81
CA PHE A 25 16.13 -0.59 8.18
C PHE A 25 14.98 -0.52 9.20
N LEU A 26 14.97 -1.45 10.17
CA LEU A 26 14.04 -1.56 11.30
C LEU A 26 14.06 -0.40 12.31
N ARG A 27 15.18 0.35 12.42
CA ARG A 27 15.35 1.48 13.34
C ARG A 27 15.02 2.83 12.69
N ARG A 28 14.75 2.84 11.38
CA ARG A 28 14.11 3.95 10.64
C ARG A 28 12.58 3.84 10.63
N LEU A 29 12.02 2.74 11.14
CA LEU A 29 10.57 2.57 11.23
C LEU A 29 10.02 3.45 12.36
N GLY A 30 9.06 4.31 12.03
CA GLY A 30 8.37 5.14 13.01
C GLY A 30 7.35 4.34 13.82
N ALA A 31 6.86 4.92 14.92
CA ALA A 31 5.80 4.32 15.74
C ALA A 31 4.54 3.96 14.91
N PHE A 32 4.23 4.76 13.88
CA PHE A 32 3.15 4.48 12.92
C PHE A 32 3.36 3.20 12.09
N ASP A 33 4.61 2.83 11.81
CA ASP A 33 4.95 1.65 11.01
C ASP A 33 4.70 0.36 11.82
N TRP A 34 4.95 0.44 13.12
CA TRP A 34 4.62 -0.60 14.09
C TRP A 34 3.13 -0.69 14.37
N LEU A 35 2.43 0.46 14.49
CA LEU A 35 0.97 0.47 14.64
C LEU A 35 0.26 -0.18 13.45
N PHE A 36 0.71 0.10 12.22
CA PHE A 36 0.19 -0.54 11.01
C PHE A 36 0.41 -2.05 11.01
N ALA A 37 1.61 -2.50 11.37
CA ALA A 37 1.92 -3.92 11.46
C ALA A 37 1.08 -4.61 12.55
N LEU A 38 0.93 -3.97 13.72
CA LEU A 38 0.08 -4.47 14.80
C LEU A 38 -1.38 -4.59 14.35
N ALA A 39 -1.92 -3.59 13.65
CA ALA A 39 -3.27 -3.62 13.12
C ALA A 39 -3.49 -4.77 12.12
N LEU A 40 -2.52 -5.02 11.24
CA LEU A 40 -2.54 -6.16 10.30
C LEU A 40 -2.54 -7.50 11.03
N VAL A 41 -1.65 -7.66 12.01
CA VAL A 41 -1.56 -8.89 12.82
C VAL A 41 -2.83 -9.11 13.64
N ALA A 42 -3.38 -8.04 14.24
CA ALA A 42 -4.62 -8.10 14.99
C ALA A 42 -5.82 -8.47 14.10
N GLY A 43 -5.90 -7.90 12.90
CA GLY A 43 -6.94 -8.24 11.92
C GLY A 43 -6.87 -9.70 11.47
N ALA A 44 -5.67 -10.19 11.14
CA ALA A 44 -5.47 -11.59 10.79
C ALA A 44 -5.74 -12.54 11.97
N GLY A 45 -5.33 -12.16 13.19
CA GLY A 45 -5.62 -12.89 14.42
C GLY A 45 -7.12 -12.98 14.69
N PHE A 46 -7.86 -11.88 14.52
CA PHE A 46 -9.32 -11.87 14.62
C PHE A 46 -9.98 -12.77 13.57
N ALA A 47 -9.51 -12.72 12.32
CA ALA A 47 -10.01 -13.57 11.25
C ALA A 47 -9.79 -15.07 11.57
N LEU A 48 -8.59 -15.44 12.04
CA LEU A 48 -8.32 -16.81 12.47
C LEU A 48 -9.19 -17.18 13.69
N ALA A 49 -9.24 -16.38 14.74
CA ALA A 49 -10.01 -16.72 15.93
C ALA A 49 -11.49 -16.96 15.62
N ARG A 50 -12.11 -16.10 14.80
CA ARG A 50 -13.54 -16.14 14.51
C ARG A 50 -13.93 -17.08 13.37
N TYR A 51 -13.06 -17.24 12.36
CA TYR A 51 -13.36 -17.96 11.12
C TYR A 51 -12.47 -19.19 10.87
N HIS A 52 -11.55 -19.56 11.79
CA HIS A 52 -10.70 -20.76 11.58
C HIS A 52 -11.50 -22.05 11.35
N ALA A 53 -12.72 -22.15 11.89
CA ALA A 53 -13.60 -23.30 11.76
C ALA A 53 -14.19 -23.43 10.34
N TYR A 54 -14.23 -22.33 9.59
CA TYR A 54 -14.72 -22.27 8.21
C TYR A 54 -13.58 -22.13 7.18
N MET A 55 -12.32 -22.00 7.64
CA MET A 55 -11.13 -21.88 6.78
C MET A 55 -10.41 -23.22 6.62
N ASN A 56 -10.15 -23.59 5.37
CA ASN A 56 -9.32 -24.74 5.02
C ASN A 56 -7.84 -24.43 5.29
N TYR A 57 -6.99 -25.47 5.20
CA TYR A 57 -5.54 -25.33 5.40
C TYR A 57 -4.91 -24.29 4.45
N TYR A 58 -5.35 -24.24 3.19
CA TYR A 58 -4.88 -23.27 2.20
C TYR A 58 -5.17 -21.82 2.61
N ASP A 59 -6.38 -21.53 3.08
CA ASP A 59 -6.77 -20.16 3.47
C ASP A 59 -5.92 -19.66 4.63
N LYS A 60 -5.63 -20.55 5.60
CA LYS A 60 -4.76 -20.24 6.74
C LYS A 60 -3.34 -19.94 6.28
N ALA A 61 -2.80 -20.75 5.36
CA ALA A 61 -1.47 -20.54 4.79
C ALA A 61 -1.37 -19.22 4.01
N VAL A 62 -2.37 -18.90 3.17
CA VAL A 62 -2.43 -17.64 2.42
C VAL A 62 -2.51 -16.46 3.38
N LEU A 63 -3.35 -16.51 4.43
CA LEU A 63 -3.46 -15.44 5.41
C LEU A 63 -2.12 -15.23 6.15
N LEU A 64 -1.50 -16.32 6.62
CA LEU A 64 -0.20 -16.26 7.29
C LEU A 64 0.92 -15.75 6.39
N GLY A 65 0.89 -16.04 5.09
CA GLY A 65 1.87 -15.50 4.13
C GLY A 65 1.59 -14.03 3.75
N THR A 66 0.32 -13.64 3.69
CA THR A 66 -0.09 -12.30 3.28
C THR A 66 0.26 -11.25 4.34
N VAL A 67 0.09 -11.56 5.63
CA VAL A 67 0.42 -10.63 6.73
C VAL A 67 1.88 -10.12 6.67
N PRO A 68 2.92 -10.97 6.68
CA PRO A 68 4.30 -10.50 6.63
C PRO A 68 4.63 -9.82 5.29
N ALA A 69 4.04 -10.27 4.18
CA ALA A 69 4.22 -9.63 2.88
C ALA A 69 3.68 -8.19 2.88
N LEU A 70 2.48 -7.97 3.41
CA LEU A 70 1.86 -6.64 3.52
C LEU A 70 2.62 -5.75 4.51
N VAL A 71 3.09 -6.31 5.63
CA VAL A 71 3.93 -5.56 6.59
C VAL A 71 5.23 -5.10 5.91
N ALA A 72 5.94 -6.01 5.23
CA ALA A 72 7.17 -5.68 4.51
C ALA A 72 6.92 -4.64 3.40
N LEU A 73 5.82 -4.75 2.68
CA LEU A 73 5.41 -3.80 1.64
C LEU A 73 5.12 -2.41 2.22
N GLY A 74 4.35 -2.35 3.30
CA GLY A 74 4.02 -1.09 4.00
C GLY A 74 5.23 -0.43 4.66
N TRP A 75 6.25 -1.20 5.03
CA TRP A 75 7.53 -0.66 5.50
C TRP A 75 8.42 -0.15 4.36
N ARG A 76 8.44 -0.84 3.21
CA ARG A 76 9.21 -0.41 2.03
C ARG A 76 8.58 0.80 1.34
N TRP A 77 7.26 0.87 1.26
CA TRP A 77 6.50 1.90 0.55
C TRP A 77 5.44 2.55 1.44
N LYS A 78 5.80 3.62 2.13
CA LYS A 78 4.88 4.40 2.97
C LYS A 78 3.54 4.79 2.28
N PRO A 79 3.49 5.24 1.01
CA PRO A 79 2.21 5.56 0.36
C PRO A 79 1.32 4.33 0.09
N SER A 80 1.85 3.10 0.07
CA SER A 80 1.03 1.90 -0.14
C SER A 80 0.05 1.66 1.01
N ARG A 81 0.30 2.20 2.20
CA ARG A 81 -0.58 2.03 3.37
C ARG A 81 -1.95 2.65 3.19
N LEU A 82 -2.03 3.79 2.50
CA LEU A 82 -3.31 4.43 2.17
C LEU A 82 -4.14 3.55 1.24
N LEU A 83 -3.49 2.92 0.26
CA LEU A 83 -4.15 1.94 -0.62
C LEU A 83 -4.64 0.73 0.18
N MET A 84 -3.81 0.18 1.06
CA MET A 84 -4.16 -0.97 1.91
C MET A 84 -5.30 -0.66 2.88
N ALA A 85 -5.28 0.54 3.48
CA ALA A 85 -6.37 1.02 4.34
C ALA A 85 -7.67 1.23 3.53
N GLY A 86 -7.57 1.81 2.34
CA GLY A 86 -8.70 1.96 1.43
C GLY A 86 -9.30 0.61 1.06
N ILE A 87 -8.48 -0.36 0.67
CA ILE A 87 -8.91 -1.74 0.38
C ILE A 87 -9.60 -2.37 1.59
N ALA A 88 -9.04 -2.19 2.80
CA ALA A 88 -9.65 -2.72 4.03
C ALA A 88 -11.03 -2.10 4.30
N VAL A 89 -11.18 -0.78 4.12
CA VAL A 89 -12.48 -0.09 4.26
C VAL A 89 -13.46 -0.59 3.20
N PHE A 90 -13.05 -0.69 1.93
CA PHE A 90 -13.91 -1.22 0.87
C PHE A 90 -14.32 -2.68 1.12
N ALA A 91 -13.40 -3.51 1.63
CA ALA A 91 -13.70 -4.89 2.00
C ALA A 91 -14.73 -4.96 3.14
N LEU A 92 -14.57 -4.17 4.20
CA LEU A 92 -15.52 -4.11 5.32
C LEU A 92 -16.88 -3.57 4.90
N LEU A 93 -16.91 -2.49 4.11
CA LEU A 93 -18.15 -1.97 3.53
C LEU A 93 -18.84 -3.01 2.66
N SER A 94 -18.09 -3.77 1.86
CA SER A 94 -18.66 -4.85 1.06
C SER A 94 -19.23 -5.99 1.91
N ILE A 95 -18.59 -6.33 3.03
CA ILE A 95 -19.09 -7.33 3.97
C ILE A 95 -20.39 -6.85 4.62
N ASP A 96 -20.46 -5.57 5.01
CA ASP A 96 -21.66 -4.95 5.58
C ASP A 96 -22.84 -5.00 4.60
N ILE A 97 -22.60 -4.63 3.33
CA ILE A 97 -23.60 -4.67 2.26
C ILE A 97 -24.09 -6.11 1.99
N TYR A 98 -23.27 -7.14 2.25
CA TYR A 98 -23.63 -8.53 2.02
C TYR A 98 -24.79 -9.00 2.90
N HIS A 99 -25.01 -8.40 4.09
CA HIS A 99 -26.10 -8.70 5.03
C HIS A 99 -26.40 -10.22 5.25
N GLY A 100 -25.42 -11.11 5.05
CA GLY A 100 -25.58 -12.56 5.18
C GLY A 100 -26.32 -13.26 4.04
N GLU A 101 -26.67 -12.56 2.95
CA GLU A 101 -27.39 -13.13 1.81
C GLU A 101 -26.49 -13.20 0.58
N LEU A 102 -25.99 -14.40 0.26
CA LEU A 102 -25.20 -14.66 -0.96
C LEU A 102 -25.83 -14.12 -2.27
N PRO A 103 -27.16 -14.15 -2.47
CA PRO A 103 -27.78 -13.62 -3.69
C PRO A 103 -27.65 -12.10 -3.87
N ARG A 104 -27.32 -11.34 -2.82
CA ARG A 104 -27.13 -9.87 -2.92
C ARG A 104 -25.89 -9.47 -3.70
N ALA A 105 -24.95 -10.38 -3.95
CA ALA A 105 -23.81 -10.12 -4.84
C ALA A 105 -24.24 -9.70 -6.26
N ASP A 106 -25.42 -10.17 -6.72
CA ASP A 106 -25.97 -9.87 -8.05
C ASP A 106 -26.97 -8.70 -8.07
N THR A 107 -27.46 -8.26 -6.90
CA THR A 107 -28.47 -7.21 -6.76
C THR A 107 -27.90 -5.90 -6.21
N ALA A 108 -26.92 -5.98 -5.31
CA ALA A 108 -26.29 -4.79 -4.74
C ALA A 108 -25.40 -4.13 -5.79
N PHE A 109 -25.81 -2.96 -6.27
CA PHE A 109 -25.12 -2.17 -7.31
C PHE A 109 -23.62 -2.02 -7.03
N LEU A 110 -23.24 -1.71 -5.78
CA LEU A 110 -21.83 -1.53 -5.39
C LEU A 110 -21.02 -2.84 -5.46
N LEU A 111 -21.64 -3.98 -5.15
CA LEU A 111 -20.98 -5.26 -5.34
C LEU A 111 -20.89 -5.64 -6.81
N LYS A 112 -21.98 -5.56 -7.55
CA LYS A 112 -22.02 -5.95 -8.96
C LYS A 112 -21.10 -5.12 -9.85
N TYR A 113 -21.03 -3.81 -9.62
CA TYR A 113 -20.32 -2.85 -10.47
C TYR A 113 -18.98 -2.35 -9.91
N PHE A 114 -18.52 -2.86 -8.75
CA PHE A 114 -17.24 -2.43 -8.17
C PHE A 114 -16.44 -3.56 -7.53
N LEU A 115 -17.08 -4.51 -6.83
CA LEU A 115 -16.38 -5.60 -6.11
C LEU A 115 -16.52 -6.99 -6.75
N SER A 116 -17.41 -7.17 -7.73
CA SER A 116 -17.51 -8.38 -8.52
C SER A 116 -16.26 -8.53 -9.38
N SER A 117 -15.70 -9.74 -9.46
CA SER A 117 -14.44 -10.03 -10.16
C SER A 117 -14.41 -9.46 -11.60
N GLN A 118 -15.51 -9.59 -12.34
CA GLN A 118 -15.60 -9.07 -13.71
C GLN A 118 -15.53 -7.54 -13.77
N SER A 119 -16.20 -6.84 -12.84
CA SER A 119 -16.18 -5.38 -12.81
C SER A 119 -14.89 -4.83 -12.23
N ALA A 120 -14.30 -5.49 -11.23
CA ALA A 120 -13.00 -5.13 -10.67
C ALA A 120 -11.89 -5.16 -11.74
N ILE A 121 -11.90 -6.15 -12.64
CA ILE A 121 -10.96 -6.25 -13.77
C ILE A 121 -11.15 -5.08 -14.76
N LEU A 122 -12.40 -4.69 -15.04
CA LEU A 122 -12.69 -3.54 -15.90
C LEU A 122 -12.18 -2.24 -15.28
N TRP A 123 -12.40 -2.03 -13.98
CA TRP A 123 -11.88 -0.87 -13.26
C TRP A 123 -10.35 -0.84 -13.22
N MET A 124 -9.70 -1.99 -13.02
CA MET A 124 -8.24 -2.09 -13.13
C MET A 124 -7.75 -1.60 -14.50
N SER A 125 -8.37 -2.11 -15.57
CA SER A 125 -8.03 -1.72 -16.94
C SER A 125 -8.29 -0.23 -17.21
N ALA A 126 -9.43 0.29 -16.75
CA ALA A 126 -9.80 1.70 -16.89
C ALA A 126 -8.81 2.63 -16.15
N LEU A 127 -8.40 2.26 -14.94
CA LEU A 127 -7.42 3.01 -14.15
C LEU A 127 -6.04 3.02 -14.81
N PHE A 128 -5.61 1.95 -15.47
CA PHE A 128 -4.36 1.94 -16.25
C PHE A 128 -4.40 2.91 -17.44
N VAL A 129 -5.52 2.94 -18.17
CA VAL A 129 -5.72 3.89 -19.27
C VAL A 129 -5.71 5.33 -18.74
N LEU A 130 -6.44 5.59 -17.64
CA LEU A 130 -6.49 6.91 -17.01
C LEU A 130 -5.12 7.35 -16.47
N ALA A 131 -4.34 6.44 -15.87
CA ALA A 131 -2.99 6.71 -15.44
C ALA A 131 -2.07 7.07 -16.61
N THR A 132 -2.22 6.40 -17.74
CA THR A 132 -1.50 6.71 -18.98
C THR A 132 -1.87 8.11 -19.48
N LEU A 133 -3.17 8.45 -19.50
CA LEU A 133 -3.63 9.79 -19.86
C LEU A 133 -3.08 10.86 -18.92
N PHE A 134 -3.13 10.67 -17.61
CA PHE A 134 -2.57 11.59 -16.63
C PHE A 134 -1.05 11.69 -16.69
N TYR A 135 -0.36 10.60 -17.05
CA TYR A 135 1.08 10.64 -17.33
C TYR A 135 1.38 11.51 -18.54
N TRP A 136 0.65 11.35 -19.65
CA TRP A 136 0.82 12.19 -20.83
C TRP A 136 0.45 13.65 -20.57
N ILE A 137 -0.67 13.92 -19.89
CA ILE A 137 -1.07 15.27 -19.50
C ILE A 137 -0.04 15.89 -18.55
N GLY A 138 0.43 15.14 -17.55
CA GLY A 138 1.49 15.55 -16.63
C GLY A 138 2.81 15.84 -17.34
N MET A 139 3.17 15.04 -18.36
CA MET A 139 4.34 15.24 -19.19
C MET A 139 4.20 16.50 -20.05
N LEU A 140 3.06 16.69 -20.72
CA LEU A 140 2.80 17.84 -21.58
C LEU A 140 2.65 19.14 -20.78
N SER A 141 2.07 19.09 -19.57
CA SER A 141 1.93 20.24 -18.67
C SER A 141 3.22 20.60 -17.94
N ARG A 142 4.13 19.65 -17.71
CA ARG A 142 5.50 19.91 -17.23
C ARG A 142 6.48 20.23 -18.35
N SER A 143 6.11 20.02 -19.61
CA SER A 143 6.90 20.53 -20.74
C SER A 143 6.89 22.06 -20.61
N PRO A 144 8.04 22.71 -20.40
CA PRO A 144 8.13 24.14 -20.59
C PRO A 144 7.98 24.37 -22.09
N SER A 145 6.74 24.49 -22.58
CA SER A 145 6.49 25.26 -23.78
C SER A 145 6.63 26.74 -23.40
N GLY A 146 7.86 27.13 -23.11
CA GLY A 146 8.27 28.52 -23.20
C GLY A 146 8.95 28.69 -24.55
N GLY A 147 8.46 29.64 -25.35
CA GLY A 147 9.20 30.27 -26.45
C GLY A 147 9.38 29.43 -27.71
#